data_AF-A0A2W4WTI6-F1
#
_entry.id   AF-A0A2W4WTI6-F1
#
_cell.length_a   1.000
_cell.length_b   1.000
_cell.length_c   1.000
_cell.angle_alpha   90.00
_cell.angle_beta   90.00
_cell.angle_gamma   90.00
#
_symmetry.space_group_name_H-M   'P 1'
#
loop_
_entity.id
_entity.type
_entity.pdbx_description
1 polymer ?
#
loop_
_entity_poly.entity_id
_entity_poly.type
_entity_poly.pdbx_seq_one_letter_code
_entity_poly.pdbx_strand_id
1 'polypeptide(L)'
;MNWLLDPFNYEFMRQALMAGVLIGILCPIIGTYLIVQRMALLGDVVAHAVLPGLAIANFLSLPLLTGAFISGMFSTFVTSWIRAQSKVKVDTAMAITFSSFFSLG
;
A
#
# COMPACT_ATOMS: atom_id res chain seq x y z
N MET A 1 -15.59 -15.03 -34.97
CA MET A 1 -14.54 -14.00 -34.76
C MET A 1 -14.90 -13.05 -33.59
N ASN A 2 -15.62 -13.51 -32.55
CA ASN A 2 -16.09 -12.63 -31.45
C ASN A 2 -15.60 -13.09 -30.06
N TRP A 3 -14.88 -14.23 -30.01
CA TRP A 3 -14.41 -14.87 -28.77
C TRP A 3 -13.40 -14.01 -27.99
N LEU A 4 -12.69 -13.09 -28.67
CA LEU A 4 -11.79 -12.13 -28.03
C LEU A 4 -12.52 -10.98 -27.33
N LEU A 5 -13.78 -10.71 -27.67
CA LEU A 5 -14.55 -9.58 -27.14
C LEU A 5 -15.55 -10.00 -26.04
N ASP A 6 -15.81 -11.31 -25.90
CA ASP A 6 -16.60 -11.87 -24.79
C ASP A 6 -16.09 -11.47 -23.38
N PRO A 7 -14.77 -11.40 -23.10
CA PRO A 7 -14.28 -10.99 -21.78
C PRO A 7 -14.64 -9.53 -21.43
N PHE A 8 -14.79 -8.66 -22.43
CA PHE A 8 -15.12 -7.24 -22.23
C PHE A 8 -16.59 -6.98 -21.90
N ASN A 9 -17.47 -7.98 -22.04
CA ASN A 9 -18.88 -7.87 -21.63
C ASN A 9 -19.06 -7.95 -20.11
N TYR A 10 -18.07 -8.50 -19.38
CA TYR A 10 -18.14 -8.56 -17.93
C TYR A 10 -17.83 -7.19 -17.33
N GLU A 11 -18.77 -6.65 -16.55
CA GLU A 11 -18.61 -5.42 -15.75
C GLU A 11 -17.29 -5.42 -14.96
N PHE A 12 -16.93 -6.55 -14.35
CA PHE A 12 -15.67 -6.73 -13.62
C PHE A 12 -14.43 -6.46 -14.50
N MET A 13 -14.41 -7.00 -15.72
CA MET A 13 -13.28 -6.83 -16.65
C MET A 13 -13.15 -5.35 -17.07
N ARG A 14 -14.28 -4.70 -17.34
CA ARG A 14 -14.31 -3.28 -17.71
C ARG A 14 -13.84 -2.38 -16.57
N GLN A 15 -14.30 -2.64 -15.35
CA GLN A 15 -13.86 -1.92 -14.14
C GLN A 15 -12.38 -2.17 -13.85
N ALA A 16 -11.90 -3.41 -13.95
CA ALA A 16 -10.50 -3.76 -13.76
C ALA A 16 -9.59 -3.08 -14.81
N LEU A 17 -10.02 -3.02 -16.07
CA LEU A 17 -9.27 -2.34 -17.13
C LEU A 17 -9.20 -0.82 -16.88
N MET A 18 -10.32 -0.19 -16.51
CA MET A 18 -10.35 1.23 -16.16
C MET A 18 -9.46 1.54 -14.95
N ALA A 19 -9.55 0.73 -13.89
CA ALA A 19 -8.68 0.86 -12.72
C ALA A 19 -7.21 0.63 -13.08
N GLY A 20 -6.90 -0.36 -13.91
CA GLY A 20 -5.54 -0.66 -14.36
C GLY A 20 -4.93 0.48 -15.17
N VAL A 21 -5.68 1.12 -16.07
CA VAL A 21 -5.22 2.29 -16.82
C VAL A 21 -4.97 3.48 -15.88
N LEU A 22 -5.89 3.73 -14.93
CA LEU A 22 -5.72 4.79 -13.92
C LEU A 22 -4.46 4.56 -13.07
N ILE A 23 -4.28 3.35 -12.54
CA ILE A 23 -3.12 2.99 -11.72
C ILE A 23 -1.84 3.03 -12.55
N GLY A 24 -1.87 2.58 -13.81
CA GLY A 24 -0.73 2.59 -14.72
C GLY A 24 -0.20 4.00 -15.02
N ILE A 25 -1.06 5.02 -14.97
CA ILE A 25 -0.66 6.43 -15.11
C ILE A 25 -0.19 7.00 -13.78
N LEU A 26 -0.89 6.73 -12.69
CA LEU A 26 -0.60 7.31 -11.37
C LEU A 26 0.70 6.73 -10.74
N CYS A 27 0.91 5.42 -10.89
CA CYS A 27 2.04 4.71 -10.30
C CYS A 27 3.43 5.24 -10.74
N PRO A 28 3.73 5.44 -12.03
CA PRO A 28 5.03 5.98 -12.44
C PRO A 28 5.25 7.42 -11.97
N ILE A 29 4.22 8.26 -11.92
CA ILE A 29 4.34 9.65 -11.43
C ILE A 29 4.79 9.65 -9.96
N ILE A 30 4.11 8.86 -9.14
CA ILE A 30 4.42 8.74 -7.70
C ILE A 30 5.76 8.02 -7.50
N GLY A 31 6.00 6.94 -8.25
CA GLY A 31 7.21 6.13 -8.15
C GLY A 31 8.47 6.93 -8.47
N THR A 32 8.45 7.74 -9.53
CA THR A 32 9.60 8.60 -9.90
C THR A 32 9.90 9.62 -8.81
N TYR A 33 8.87 10.20 -8.20
CA TYR A 33 9.01 11.13 -7.08
C TYR A 33 9.60 10.45 -5.83
N LEU A 34 9.11 9.26 -5.48
CA LEU A 34 9.60 8.48 -4.33
C LEU A 34 11.06 8.04 -4.48
N ILE A 35 11.49 7.70 -5.71
CA ILE A 35 12.88 7.34 -6.00
C ILE A 35 13.82 8.51 -5.75
N VAL A 36 13.46 9.72 -6.20
CA VAL A 36 14.28 10.93 -6.00
C VAL A 36 14.42 11.27 -4.51
N GLN A 37 13.37 11.00 -3.70
CA GLN A 37 13.41 11.22 -2.26
C GLN A 37 14.14 10.11 -1.47
N ARG A 38 14.68 9.08 -2.13
CA ARG A 38 15.21 7.87 -1.47
C ARG A 38 14.16 7.22 -0.54
N MET A 39 12.91 7.22 -0.98
CA MET A 39 11.76 6.62 -0.30
C MET A 39 11.08 5.57 -1.20
N ALA A 40 11.86 4.88 -2.04
CA ALA A 40 11.32 3.88 -2.97
C ALA A 40 10.61 2.72 -2.24
N LEU A 41 11.03 2.39 -1.01
CA LEU A 41 10.44 1.32 -0.20
C LEU A 41 9.19 1.74 0.58
N LEU A 42 8.83 3.02 0.58
CA LEU A 42 7.72 3.52 1.42
C LEU A 42 6.37 2.94 0.99
N GLY A 43 6.17 2.74 -0.31
CA GLY A 43 4.97 2.09 -0.85
C GLY A 43 4.83 0.63 -0.39
N ASP A 44 5.94 -0.10 -0.31
CA ASP A 44 5.96 -1.50 0.13
C ASP A 44 5.71 -1.65 1.63
N VAL A 45 6.30 -0.75 2.43
CA VAL A 45 6.08 -0.67 3.88
C VAL A 45 4.61 -0.42 4.20
N VAL A 46 3.97 0.53 3.50
CA VAL A 46 2.57 0.88 3.73
C VAL A 46 1.65 -0.28 3.32
N ALA A 47 1.90 -0.93 2.18
CA ALA A 47 1.09 -2.05 1.72
C ALA A 47 1.05 -3.20 2.74
N HIS A 48 2.22 -3.56 3.29
CA HIS A 48 2.32 -4.65 4.27
C HIS A 48 1.86 -4.24 5.67
N ALA A 49 1.98 -2.96 6.03
CA ALA A 49 1.50 -2.48 7.30
C ALA A 49 -0.04 -2.36 7.39
N VAL A 50 -0.72 -2.37 6.25
CA VAL A 50 -2.19 -2.35 6.20
C VAL A 50 -2.79 -3.76 6.44
N LEU A 51 -2.05 -4.83 6.14
CA LEU A 51 -2.47 -6.22 6.32
C LEU A 51 -2.91 -6.57 7.77
N PRO A 52 -2.13 -6.29 8.83
CA PRO A 52 -2.58 -6.54 10.20
C PRO A 52 -3.82 -5.73 10.58
N GLY A 53 -3.95 -4.50 10.06
CA GLY A 53 -5.15 -3.67 10.25
C GLY A 53 -6.42 -4.29 9.65
N LEU A 54 -6.28 -4.89 8.47
CA LEU A 54 -7.36 -5.65 7.82
C LEU A 54 -7.74 -6.89 8.64
N ALA A 55 -6.75 -7.64 9.15
CA ALA A 55 -6.98 -8.82 9.98
C ALA A 55 -7.73 -8.48 11.28
N ILE A 56 -7.31 -7.42 11.98
CA ILE A 56 -7.96 -6.97 13.21
C ILE A 56 -9.38 -6.46 12.93
N ALA A 57 -9.60 -5.68 11.86
CA ALA A 57 -10.93 -5.20 11.51
C ALA A 57 -11.89 -6.33 11.10
N ASN A 58 -11.38 -7.34 10.38
CA ASN A 58 -12.15 -8.53 10.06
C ASN A 58 -12.55 -9.30 11.32
N PHE A 59 -11.66 -9.39 12.32
CA PHE A 59 -11.96 -10.04 13.60
C PHE A 59 -13.02 -9.26 14.40
N LEU A 60 -12.98 -7.93 14.39
CA LEU A 60 -13.95 -7.07 15.08
C LEU A 60 -15.27 -6.86 14.31
N SER A 61 -15.43 -7.48 13.12
CA SER A 61 -16.60 -7.27 12.24
C SER A 61 -16.84 -5.80 11.87
N LEU A 62 -15.78 -5.00 11.85
CA LEU A 62 -15.80 -3.58 11.49
C LEU A 62 -15.57 -3.41 9.97
N PRO A 63 -15.95 -2.27 9.39
CA PRO A 63 -15.67 -2.02 7.98
C PRO A 63 -14.16 -2.08 7.72
N LEU A 64 -13.74 -2.97 6.81
CA LEU A 64 -12.33 -3.23 6.48
C LEU A 64 -11.55 -1.94 6.16
N LEU A 65 -12.24 -0.99 5.53
CA LEU A 65 -11.68 0.31 5.17
C LEU A 65 -11.19 1.08 6.41
N THR A 66 -11.90 1.02 7.54
CA THR A 66 -11.50 1.70 8.77
C THR A 66 -10.27 1.06 9.42
N GLY A 67 -10.20 -0.27 9.45
CA GLY A 67 -9.02 -0.99 9.94
C GLY A 67 -7.78 -0.74 9.11
N ALA A 68 -7.94 -0.79 7.79
CA ALA A 68 -6.87 -0.49 6.84
C ALA A 68 -6.35 0.95 7.00
N PHE A 69 -7.26 1.91 7.16
CA PHE A 69 -6.90 3.32 7.29
C PHE A 69 -6.17 3.61 8.61
N ILE A 70 -6.65 3.06 9.74
CA ILE A 70 -6.03 3.25 11.06
C ILE A 70 -4.63 2.63 11.09
N SER A 71 -4.49 1.40 10.60
CA SER A 71 -3.20 0.70 10.57
C SER A 71 -2.19 1.37 9.64
N GLY A 72 -2.64 1.80 8.46
CA GLY A 72 -1.82 2.57 7.52
C GLY A 72 -1.35 3.90 8.12
N MET A 73 -2.25 4.67 8.75
CA MET A 73 -1.88 5.92 9.44
C MET A 73 -0.86 5.66 10.55
N PHE A 74 -1.08 4.63 11.36
CA PHE A 74 -0.18 4.29 12.46
C PHE A 74 1.22 3.92 11.96
N SER A 75 1.32 3.08 10.93
CA SER A 75 2.62 2.69 10.34
C SER A 75 3.37 3.86 9.72
N THR A 76 2.67 4.75 9.01
CA THR A 76 3.27 5.95 8.43
C THR A 76 3.77 6.89 9.53
N PHE A 77 3.01 7.01 10.62
CA PHE A 77 3.39 7.79 11.80
C PHE A 77 4.63 7.22 12.49
N VAL A 78 4.67 5.91 12.73
CA VAL A 78 5.84 5.22 13.31
C VAL A 78 7.08 5.40 12.43
N THR A 79 6.95 5.24 11.10
CA THR A 79 8.07 5.44 10.17
C THR A 79 8.57 6.88 10.17
N SER A 80 7.67 7.86 10.22
CA SER A 80 8.01 9.29 10.31
C SER A 80 8.70 9.63 11.65
N TRP A 81 8.21 9.05 12.75
CA TRP A 81 8.80 9.23 14.07
C TRP A 81 10.22 8.66 14.16
N ILE A 82 10.42 7.43 13.69
CA ILE A 82 11.74 6.79 13.64
C ILE A 82 12.69 7.62 12.78
N ARG A 83 12.22 8.15 11.64
CA ARG A 83 12.99 9.05 10.78
C ARG A 83 13.39 10.35 11.48
N ALA A 84 12.53 10.91 12.32
CA ALA A 84 12.79 12.17 13.03
C ALA A 84 13.82 12.01 14.17
N GLN A 85 13.81 10.88 14.87
CA GLN A 85 14.69 10.63 16.02
C GLN A 85 16.05 10.01 15.65
N SER A 86 16.17 9.32 14.51
CA SER A 86 17.37 8.56 14.16
C SER A 86 18.22 9.24 13.07
N LYS A 87 19.54 9.36 13.28
CA LYS A 87 20.54 9.73 12.24
C LYS A 87 20.77 8.62 11.19
N VAL A 88 19.85 7.67 11.08
CA VAL A 88 20.01 6.44 10.28
C VAL A 88 19.39 6.66 8.89
N LYS A 89 19.90 5.98 7.87
CA LYS A 89 19.35 6.07 6.50
C LYS A 89 17.85 5.77 6.52
N VAL A 90 17.10 6.57 5.76
CA VAL A 90 15.63 6.45 5.62
C VAL A 90 15.21 5.03 5.22
N ASP A 91 15.99 4.38 4.35
CA ASP A 91 15.78 2.97 3.96
C ASP A 91 15.82 1.99 5.14
N THR A 92 16.71 2.22 6.11
CA THR A 92 16.83 1.35 7.29
C THR A 92 15.66 1.53 8.24
N ALA A 93 15.22 2.78 8.45
CA ALA A 93 14.03 3.05 9.26
C ALA A 93 12.78 2.40 8.65
N MET A 94 12.60 2.52 7.33
CA MET A 94 11.52 1.87 6.58
C MET A 94 11.57 0.34 6.71
N ALA A 95 12.75 -0.28 6.56
CA ALA A 95 12.92 -1.73 6.68
C ALA A 95 12.59 -2.27 8.09
N ILE A 96 12.95 -1.54 9.14
CA ILE A 96 12.63 -1.92 10.53
C ILE A 96 11.11 -1.86 10.79
N THR A 97 10.44 -0.79 10.34
CA THR A 97 8.98 -0.69 10.47
C THR A 97 8.29 -1.80 9.69
N PHE A 98 8.72 -2.05 8.45
CA PHE A 98 8.21 -3.15 7.62
C PHE A 98 8.31 -4.50 8.33
N SER A 99 9.49 -4.88 8.83
CA SER A 99 9.69 -6.18 9.50
C SER A 99 8.86 -6.31 10.78
N SER A 100 8.62 -5.20 11.49
CA SER A 100 7.82 -5.19 12.72
C SER A 100 6.34 -5.40 12.42
N PHE A 101 5.82 -4.70 11.40
CA PHE A 101 4.42 -4.82 10.98
C PHE A 101 4.12 -6.15 10.29
N PHE A 102 5.05 -6.66 9.48
CA PHE A 102 4.96 -8.00 8.87
C PHE A 102 5.02 -9.13 9.92
N SER A 103 5.67 -8.92 11.06
CA SER A 103 5.63 -9.89 12.15
C SER A 103 4.32 -9.85 12.94
N LEU A 104 3.56 -8.76 12.85
CA LEU A 104 2.32 -8.54 13.60
C LEU A 104 1.06 -9.00 12.85
N GLY A 105 1.13 -9.15 11.53
CA GLY A 105 0.03 -9.60 10.67
C GLY A 105 0.42 -10.83 9.87
#